data_AF-A0A7S3LN47-F1
#
_entry.id   AF-A0A7S3LN47-F1
#
_cell.length_a   1.000
_cell.length_b   1.000
_cell.length_c   1.000
_cell.angle_alpha   90.00
_cell.angle_beta   90.00
_cell.angle_gamma   90.00
#
_symmetry.space_group_name_H-M   'P 1'
#
loop_
_entity.id
_entity.type
_entity.pdbx_description
1 polymer ?
#
loop_
_entity_poly.entity_id
_entity_poly.type
_entity_poly.pdbx_seq_one_letter_code
_entity_poly.pdbx_strand_id
1 'polypeptide(L)'
;MWLLMNSGIFVFNTIYNRNFISKTDQTSDGINLIQQTFMVPIIIFWALFTGEVTIESIDIPMQQLAEQGWIMHLVLLGTCLGGCIIGAVYAECYKKFPATAVTVASNVIKFLSVFMGVYVFNTRLSFVQSLGLLLSIVAGVWYSILPKVPRTREAARATKLDTTNLESKA
;
A
#
# COMPACT_ATOMS: atom_id res chain seq x y z
N MET A 1 -0.41 18.21 15.19
CA MET A 1 -1.51 17.25 15.40
C MET A 1 -1.78 16.38 14.16
N TRP A 2 -1.91 16.98 12.96
CA TRP A 2 -2.17 16.27 11.69
C TRP A 2 -1.23 15.08 11.40
N LEU A 3 0.10 15.27 11.51
CA LEU A 3 1.09 14.21 11.25
C LEU A 3 0.89 12.96 12.14
N LEU A 4 0.54 13.16 13.41
CA LEU A 4 0.29 12.07 14.35
C LEU A 4 -0.97 11.31 13.98
N MET A 5 -2.04 12.04 13.64
CA MET A 5 -3.30 11.44 13.19
C MET A 5 -3.10 10.62 11.90
N ASN A 6 -2.41 11.17 10.91
CA ASN A 6 -2.09 10.48 9.67
C ASN A 6 -1.24 9.21 9.92
N SER A 7 -0.25 9.31 10.82
CA SER A 7 0.58 8.16 11.19
C SER A 7 -0.23 7.08 11.89
N GLY A 8 -1.15 7.45 12.79
CA GLY A 8 -2.06 6.53 13.46
C GLY A 8 -2.99 5.81 12.49
N ILE A 9 -3.62 6.55 11.57
CA ILE A 9 -4.47 5.99 10.51
C ILE A 9 -3.67 5.06 9.61
N PHE A 10 -2.45 5.43 9.23
CA PHE A 10 -1.57 4.59 8.42
C PHE A 10 -1.22 3.26 9.10
N VAL A 11 -0.85 3.30 10.39
CA VAL A 11 -0.54 2.10 11.18
C VAL A 11 -1.77 1.21 11.29
N PHE A 12 -2.93 1.79 11.63
CA PHE A 12 -4.19 1.06 11.73
C PHE A 12 -4.55 0.40 10.39
N ASN A 13 -4.52 1.15 9.29
CA ASN A 13 -4.80 0.64 7.95
C ASN A 13 -3.86 -0.50 7.55
N THR A 14 -2.57 -0.38 7.87
CA THR A 14 -1.57 -1.42 7.57
C THR A 14 -1.82 -2.72 8.33
N ILE A 15 -2.16 -2.61 9.62
CA ILE A 15 -2.51 -3.78 10.46
C ILE A 15 -3.84 -4.39 10.01
N TYR A 16 -4.85 -3.56 9.77
CA TYR A 16 -6.16 -3.98 9.28
C TYR A 16 -6.05 -4.73 7.97
N ASN A 17 -5.35 -4.16 6.98
CA ASN A 17 -5.15 -4.80 5.67
C ASN A 17 -4.43 -6.13 5.81
N ARG A 18 -3.35 -6.21 6.59
CA ARG A 18 -2.68 -7.49 6.82
C ARG A 18 -3.62 -8.53 7.43
N ASN A 19 -4.40 -8.16 8.44
CA ASN A 19 -5.32 -9.08 9.11
C ASN A 19 -6.45 -9.54 8.19
N PHE A 20 -7.09 -8.60 7.49
CA PHE A 20 -8.17 -8.89 6.54
C PHE A 20 -7.67 -9.76 5.39
N ILE A 21 -6.64 -9.31 4.66
CA ILE A 21 -6.08 -10.01 3.48
C ILE A 21 -5.60 -11.42 3.84
N SER A 22 -5.01 -11.61 5.04
CA SER A 22 -4.50 -12.92 5.44
C SER A 22 -5.56 -13.96 5.80
N LYS A 23 -6.79 -13.54 6.07
CA LYS A 23 -7.91 -14.41 6.46
C LYS A 23 -8.91 -14.65 5.34
N THR A 24 -8.79 -13.93 4.23
CA THR A 24 -9.73 -14.02 3.11
C THR A 24 -9.19 -14.96 2.03
N ASP A 25 -9.97 -15.96 1.64
CA ASP A 25 -9.62 -16.93 0.58
C ASP A 25 -9.74 -16.37 -0.85
N GLN A 26 -10.07 -15.09 -0.98
CA GLN A 26 -10.22 -14.42 -2.26
C GLN A 26 -8.87 -14.25 -2.96
N THR A 27 -8.89 -14.23 -4.30
CA THR A 27 -7.72 -13.90 -5.10
C THR A 27 -7.23 -12.48 -4.79
N SER A 28 -5.95 -12.20 -5.05
CA SER A 28 -5.39 -10.87 -4.74
C SER A 28 -6.01 -9.78 -5.61
N ASP A 29 -6.38 -10.14 -6.84
CA ASP A 29 -7.15 -9.27 -7.74
C ASP A 29 -8.55 -9.01 -7.18
N GLY A 30 -9.22 -10.03 -6.64
CA GLY A 30 -10.53 -9.89 -6.02
C GLY A 30 -10.50 -8.96 -4.80
N ILE A 31 -9.48 -9.11 -3.94
CA ILE A 31 -9.33 -8.22 -2.78
C ILE A 31 -9.05 -6.78 -3.22
N ASN A 32 -8.19 -6.59 -4.22
CA ASN A 32 -7.88 -5.27 -4.76
C ASN A 32 -9.13 -4.60 -5.36
N LEU A 33 -9.93 -5.36 -6.13
CA LEU A 33 -11.19 -4.87 -6.68
C LEU A 33 -12.13 -4.42 -5.56
N ILE A 34 -12.34 -5.27 -4.54
CA ILE A 34 -13.19 -4.95 -3.39
C ILE A 34 -12.71 -3.66 -2.70
N GLN A 35 -11.41 -3.54 -2.41
CA GLN A 35 -10.85 -2.36 -1.76
C GLN A 35 -11.07 -1.09 -2.59
N GLN A 36 -10.80 -1.14 -3.90
CA GLN A 36 -11.01 0.01 -4.78
C GLN A 36 -12.49 0.38 -4.88
N THR A 37 -13.39 -0.59 -5.04
CA THR A 37 -14.84 -0.36 -5.07
C THR A 37 -15.35 0.29 -3.78
N PHE A 38 -14.84 -0.11 -2.62
CA PHE A 38 -15.21 0.51 -1.33
C PHE A 38 -14.61 1.91 -1.14
N MET A 39 -13.45 2.22 -1.74
CA MET A 39 -12.83 3.54 -1.63
C MET A 39 -13.54 4.60 -2.47
N VAL A 40 -14.12 4.24 -3.61
CA VAL A 40 -14.83 5.19 -4.49
C VAL A 40 -15.92 6.00 -3.76
N PRO A 41 -16.90 5.40 -3.05
CA PRO A 41 -17.93 6.17 -2.37
C PRO A 41 -17.36 7.03 -1.23
N ILE A 42 -16.29 6.57 -0.56
CA ILE A 42 -15.62 7.34 0.50
C ILE A 42 -14.95 8.58 -0.09
N ILE A 43 -14.25 8.44 -1.22
CA ILE A 43 -13.60 9.55 -1.92
C ILE A 43 -14.65 10.55 -2.43
N ILE A 44 -15.75 10.07 -3.03
CA ILE A 44 -16.84 10.93 -3.50
C ILE A 44 -17.44 11.70 -2.31
N PHE A 45 -17.75 11.02 -1.21
CA PHE A 45 -18.28 11.65 -0.01
C PHE A 45 -17.33 12.71 0.54
N TRP A 46 -16.03 12.42 0.59
CA TRP A 46 -15.02 13.37 1.04
C TRP A 46 -14.89 14.58 0.10
N ALA A 47 -14.94 14.37 -1.21
CA ALA A 47 -14.91 15.44 -2.22
C ALA A 47 -16.15 16.36 -2.13
N LEU A 48 -17.33 15.79 -1.85
CA LEU A 48 -18.55 16.54 -1.57
C LEU A 48 -18.43 17.33 -0.26
N PHE A 49 -17.89 16.72 0.79
CA PHE A 49 -17.73 17.35 2.11
C PHE A 49 -16.74 18.50 2.11
N THR A 50 -15.66 18.39 1.35
CA THR A 50 -14.64 19.45 1.18
C THR A 50 -15.07 20.55 0.22
N GLY A 51 -16.16 20.33 -0.54
CA GLY A 51 -16.65 21.25 -1.55
C GLY A 51 -15.81 21.26 -2.85
N GLU A 52 -14.88 20.30 -3.01
CA GLU A 52 -14.13 20.11 -4.26
C GLU A 52 -15.04 19.67 -5.42
N VAL A 53 -16.10 18.93 -5.10
CA VAL A 53 -17.17 18.59 -6.03
C VAL A 53 -18.46 19.15 -5.47
N THR A 54 -19.09 20.09 -6.17
CA THR A 54 -20.47 20.48 -5.90
C THR A 54 -21.41 19.82 -6.89
N ILE A 55 -22.65 19.52 -6.47
CA ILE A 55 -23.67 18.86 -7.31
C ILE A 55 -23.94 19.66 -8.60
N GLU A 56 -23.84 20.99 -8.51
CA GLU A 56 -24.00 21.91 -9.64
C GLU A 56 -22.75 22.00 -10.54
N SER A 57 -21.58 21.58 -10.03
CA SER A 57 -20.31 21.64 -10.76
C SER A 57 -19.97 20.37 -11.51
N ILE A 58 -20.79 19.31 -11.53
CA ILE A 58 -20.41 18.04 -12.20
C ILE A 58 -20.04 18.24 -13.68
N ASP A 59 -20.63 19.24 -14.34
CA ASP A 59 -20.32 19.59 -15.73
C ASP A 59 -18.96 20.30 -15.90
N ILE A 60 -18.49 21.02 -14.88
CA ILE A 60 -17.30 21.90 -14.93
C ILE A 60 -15.97 21.13 -14.98
N PRO A 61 -15.68 20.11 -14.14
CA PRO A 61 -14.44 19.36 -14.22
C PRO A 61 -14.38 18.47 -15.47
N MET A 62 -15.51 18.00 -16.00
CA MET A 62 -15.53 17.28 -17.28
C MET A 62 -15.21 18.20 -18.46
N GLN A 63 -15.74 19.42 -18.46
CA GLN A 63 -15.42 20.41 -19.49
C GLN A 63 -13.95 20.89 -19.40
N GLN A 64 -13.46 21.17 -18.19
CA GLN A 64 -12.06 21.52 -17.97
C GLN A 64 -11.11 20.38 -18.36
N LEU A 65 -11.48 19.12 -18.10
CA LEU A 65 -10.69 17.96 -18.52
C LEU A 65 -10.71 17.78 -20.05
N ALA A 66 -11.85 18.03 -20.70
CA ALA A 66 -11.96 18.02 -22.16
C ALA A 66 -11.11 19.13 -22.81
N GLU A 67 -11.02 20.30 -22.17
CA GLU A 67 -10.22 21.44 -22.64
C GLU A 67 -8.71 21.24 -22.41
N GLN A 68 -8.30 20.41 -21.44
CA GLN A 68 -6.89 20.15 -21.14
C GLN A 68 -6.19 19.16 -22.11
N GLY A 69 -6.90 18.67 -23.13
CA GLY A 69 -6.33 17.90 -24.23
C GLY A 69 -5.98 16.44 -23.91
N TRP A 70 -5.44 15.73 -24.91
CA TRP A 70 -5.20 14.27 -24.86
C TRP A 70 -4.12 13.83 -23.85
N ILE A 71 -3.20 14.73 -23.47
CA ILE A 71 -2.09 14.42 -22.55
C ILE A 71 -2.63 14.11 -21.14
N MET A 72 -3.60 14.89 -20.64
CA MET A 72 -4.19 14.64 -19.33
C MET A 72 -4.93 13.31 -19.28
N HIS A 73 -5.62 12.94 -20.36
CA HIS A 73 -6.28 11.63 -20.48
C HIS A 73 -5.28 10.48 -20.39
N LEU A 74 -4.11 10.61 -21.02
CA LEU A 74 -3.04 9.62 -20.90
C LEU A 74 -2.44 9.55 -19.50
N VAL A 75 -2.24 10.69 -18.83
CA VAL A 75 -1.75 10.72 -17.45
C VAL A 75 -2.76 10.05 -16.50
N LEU A 76 -4.05 10.32 -16.66
CA LEU A 76 -5.11 9.67 -15.90
C LEU A 76 -5.14 8.16 -16.15
N LEU A 77 -5.13 7.75 -17.42
CA LEU A 77 -5.11 6.33 -17.79
C LEU A 77 -3.88 5.62 -17.20
N GLY A 78 -2.70 6.23 -17.33
CA GLY A 78 -1.45 5.71 -16.77
C GLY A 78 -1.50 5.61 -15.24
N THR A 79 -2.10 6.59 -14.57
CA THR A 79 -2.27 6.58 -13.11
C THR A 79 -3.24 5.49 -12.66
N CYS A 80 -4.35 5.31 -13.39
CA CYS A 80 -5.33 4.24 -13.12
C CYS A 80 -4.69 2.85 -13.29
N LEU A 81 -3.99 2.62 -14.41
CA LEU A 81 -3.30 1.36 -14.67
C LEU A 81 -2.22 1.09 -13.62
N GLY A 82 -1.42 2.11 -13.28
CA GLY A 82 -0.42 2.04 -12.22
C GLY A 82 -1.03 1.70 -10.87
N GLY A 83 -2.14 2.36 -10.51
CA GLY A 83 -2.90 2.10 -9.29
C GLY A 83 -3.41 0.66 -9.21
N CYS A 84 -3.98 0.14 -10.30
CA CYS A 84 -4.45 -1.25 -10.38
C CYS A 84 -3.32 -2.27 -10.16
N ILE A 85 -2.19 -2.09 -10.84
CA ILE A 85 -1.03 -2.99 -10.74
C ILE A 85 -0.45 -2.94 -9.32
N ILE A 86 -0.24 -1.73 -8.78
CA ILE A 86 0.27 -1.54 -7.44
C ILE A 86 -0.66 -2.21 -6.42
N GLY A 87 -1.96 -1.99 -6.52
CA GLY A 87 -2.95 -2.61 -5.63
C GLY A 87 -2.89 -4.14 -5.61
N ALA A 88 -2.81 -4.77 -6.79
CA ALA A 88 -2.69 -6.22 -6.91
C ALA A 88 -1.39 -6.76 -6.29
N VAL A 89 -0.25 -6.09 -6.55
CA VAL A 89 1.05 -6.46 -5.99
C VAL A 89 1.06 -6.30 -4.46
N TYR A 90 0.50 -5.21 -3.92
CA TYR A 90 0.43 -5.03 -2.47
C TYR A 90 -0.46 -6.09 -1.81
N ALA A 91 -1.59 -6.46 -2.41
CA ALA A 91 -2.44 -7.54 -1.90
C ALA A 91 -1.67 -8.87 -1.83
N GLU A 92 -0.94 -9.23 -2.89
CA GLU A 92 -0.05 -10.39 -2.92
C GLU A 92 1.05 -10.33 -1.84
N CYS A 93 1.69 -9.17 -1.68
CA CYS A 93 2.70 -8.95 -0.65
C CYS A 93 2.11 -9.13 0.76
N TYR A 94 0.92 -8.58 1.02
CA TYR A 94 0.25 -8.71 2.31
C TYR A 94 -0.25 -10.13 2.61
N LYS A 95 -0.42 -11.00 1.61
CA LYS A 95 -0.63 -12.45 1.86
C LYS A 95 0.66 -13.11 2.35
N LYS A 96 1.77 -12.88 1.64
CA LYS A 96 3.04 -13.59 1.86
C LYS A 96 3.85 -13.05 3.04
N PHE A 97 3.87 -11.74 3.24
CA PHE A 97 4.77 -11.06 4.17
C PHE A 97 4.03 -10.31 5.28
N PRO A 98 4.62 -10.18 6.49
CA PRO A 98 4.04 -9.38 7.56
C PRO A 98 3.95 -7.90 7.17
N ALA A 99 3.01 -7.18 7.78
CA ALA A 99 2.72 -5.78 7.45
C ALA A 99 3.98 -4.89 7.52
N THR A 100 4.80 -5.08 8.55
CA THR A 100 6.07 -4.37 8.74
C THR A 100 7.05 -4.58 7.59
N ALA A 101 7.17 -5.80 7.05
CA ALA A 101 8.04 -6.08 5.93
C ALA A 101 7.57 -5.39 4.65
N VAL A 102 6.25 -5.34 4.43
CA VAL A 102 5.65 -4.64 3.29
C VAL A 102 5.92 -3.13 3.38
N THR A 103 5.76 -2.54 4.58
CA THR A 103 6.08 -1.12 4.80
C THR A 103 7.56 -0.81 4.59
N VAL A 104 8.47 -1.64 5.10
CA VAL A 104 9.92 -1.47 4.89
C VAL A 104 10.26 -1.56 3.40
N ALA A 105 9.72 -2.55 2.68
CA ALA A 105 9.91 -2.68 1.24
C ALA A 105 9.39 -1.44 0.47
N SER A 106 8.23 -0.89 0.86
CA SER A 106 7.68 0.33 0.27
C SER A 106 8.63 1.53 0.40
N ASN A 107 9.30 1.66 1.55
CA ASN A 107 10.28 2.73 1.76
C ASN A 107 11.53 2.55 0.88
N VAL A 108 11.97 1.30 0.66
CA VAL A 108 13.08 1.00 -0.27
C VAL A 108 12.70 1.35 -1.71
N ILE A 109 11.46 1.09 -2.14
CA ILE A 109 10.97 1.49 -3.47
C ILE A 109 11.03 3.01 -3.64
N LYS A 110 10.56 3.78 -2.65
CA LYS A 110 10.65 5.25 -2.67
C LYS A 110 12.09 5.73 -2.79
N PHE A 111 13.02 5.10 -2.07
CA PHE A 111 14.44 5.38 -2.19
C PHE A 111 14.94 5.17 -3.64
N LEU A 112 14.63 4.01 -4.23
CA LEU A 112 15.05 3.69 -5.60
C LEU A 112 14.48 4.68 -6.62
N SER A 113 13.22 5.09 -6.45
CA SER A 113 12.61 6.10 -7.32
C SER A 113 13.35 7.45 -7.25
N VAL A 114 13.73 7.89 -6.05
CA VAL A 114 14.50 9.13 -5.88
C VAL A 114 15.91 8.98 -6.49
N PHE A 115 16.56 7.85 -6.24
CA PHE A 115 17.88 7.57 -6.80
C PHE A 115 17.89 7.57 -8.34
N MET A 116 16.90 6.92 -8.95
CA MET A 116 16.70 6.93 -10.40
C MET A 116 16.44 8.35 -10.92
N GLY A 117 15.62 9.15 -10.24
CA GLY A 117 15.38 10.54 -10.62
C GLY A 117 16.65 11.39 -10.59
N VAL A 118 17.48 11.23 -9.56
CA VAL A 118 18.76 11.93 -9.45
C VAL A 118 19.71 11.51 -10.58
N TYR A 119 19.78 10.22 -10.89
CA TYR A 119 20.62 9.70 -11.95
C TYR A 119 20.19 10.19 -13.35
N VAL A 120 18.88 10.16 -13.64
CA VAL A 120 18.34 10.52 -14.96
C VAL A 120 18.33 12.03 -15.19
N PHE A 121 17.94 12.82 -14.19
CA PHE A 121 17.78 14.28 -14.33
C PHE A 121 19.02 15.08 -13.89
N ASN A 122 20.06 14.41 -13.40
CA ASN A 122 21.28 15.03 -12.86
C ASN A 122 20.99 16.11 -11.79
N THR A 123 19.93 15.89 -11.01
CA THR A 123 19.48 16.84 -9.97
C THR A 123 20.35 16.70 -8.73
N ARG A 124 20.74 17.82 -8.12
CA ARG A 124 21.51 17.79 -6.87
C ARG A 124 20.59 17.56 -5.67
N LEU A 125 20.88 16.55 -4.87
CA LEU A 125 20.23 16.32 -3.58
C LEU A 125 20.88 17.14 -2.48
N SER A 126 20.06 17.61 -1.54
CA SER A 126 20.56 18.18 -0.29
C SER A 126 21.27 17.10 0.55
N PHE A 127 22.26 17.50 1.34
CA PHE A 127 22.96 16.60 2.27
C PHE A 127 21.98 15.91 3.24
N VAL A 128 20.99 16.64 3.74
CA VAL A 128 19.97 16.10 4.66
C VAL A 128 19.11 15.02 3.97
N GLN A 129 18.74 15.24 2.71
CA GLN A 129 17.98 14.26 1.92
C GLN A 129 18.82 12.99 1.69
N SER A 130 20.10 13.16 1.37
CA SER A 130 21.04 12.06 1.14
C SER A 130 21.22 11.21 2.40
N LEU A 131 21.34 11.83 3.58
CA LEU A 131 21.38 11.12 4.86
C LEU A 131 20.08 10.36 5.16
N GLY A 132 18.91 10.98 4.95
CA GLY A 132 17.63 10.31 5.16
C GLY A 132 17.44 9.09 4.25
N LEU A 133 17.89 9.20 3.00
CA LEU A 133 17.88 8.11 2.03
C LEU A 133 18.82 6.97 2.45
N LEU A 134 20.05 7.30 2.87
CA LEU A 134 21.02 6.32 3.36
C LEU A 134 20.48 5.55 4.58
N LEU A 135 19.93 6.26 5.57
CA LEU A 135 19.32 5.65 6.75
C LEU A 135 18.17 4.71 6.39
N SER A 136 17.37 5.06 5.38
CA SER A 136 16.26 4.22 4.91
C SER A 136 16.75 2.89 4.31
N ILE A 137 17.84 2.90 3.52
CA ILE A 137 18.45 1.67 3.00
C ILE A 137 19.06 0.85 4.13
N VAL A 138 19.85 1.47 5.00
CA VAL A 138 20.54 0.78 6.10
C VAL A 138 19.51 0.10 7.01
N ALA A 139 18.41 0.78 7.34
CA ALA A 139 17.32 0.20 8.10
C ALA A 139 16.66 -0.98 7.37
N GLY A 140 16.46 -0.87 6.04
CA GLY A 140 15.91 -1.96 5.22
C GLY A 140 16.82 -3.19 5.16
N VAL A 141 18.12 -2.99 4.99
CA VAL A 141 19.14 -4.06 5.00
C VAL A 141 19.24 -4.68 6.39
N TRP A 142 19.29 -3.87 7.44
CA TRP A 142 19.29 -4.36 8.81
C TRP A 142 18.06 -5.23 9.10
N TYR A 143 16.88 -4.79 8.65
CA TYR A 143 15.64 -5.55 8.78
C TYR A 143 15.65 -6.88 8.02
N SER A 144 16.36 -6.99 6.89
CA SER A 144 16.41 -8.22 6.10
C SER A 144 17.30 -9.31 6.71
N ILE A 145 18.29 -8.91 7.52
CA ILE A 145 19.26 -9.80 8.19
C ILE A 145 18.69 -10.39 9.49
N LEU A 146 17.76 -9.71 10.15
CA LEU A 146 17.14 -10.17 11.38
C LEU A 146 16.51 -11.57 11.20
N PRO A 147 16.74 -12.51 12.14
CA PRO A 147 16.23 -13.87 12.04
C PRO A 147 14.70 -13.84 11.99
N LYS A 148 14.17 -14.28 10.84
CA LYS A 148 12.72 -14.39 10.64
C LYS A 148 12.23 -15.56 11.49
N VAL A 149 11.41 -15.28 12.51
CA VAL A 149 10.73 -16.35 13.24
C VAL A 149 9.90 -17.16 12.22
N PRO A 150 10.21 -18.44 12.00
CA PRO A 150 9.56 -19.21 10.94
C PRO A 150 8.09 -19.45 11.31
N ARG A 151 7.18 -18.89 10.50
CA ARG A 151 5.71 -19.13 10.56
C ARG A 151 5.34 -20.61 10.55
N THR A 152 6.21 -21.45 10.01
CA THR A 152 6.07 -22.90 10.01
C THR A 152 5.92 -23.47 11.43
N ARG A 153 6.46 -22.83 12.47
CA ARG A 153 6.28 -23.28 13.86
C ARG A 153 4.88 -23.00 14.42
N GLU A 154 4.19 -21.97 13.97
CA GLU A 154 2.81 -21.69 14.39
C GLU A 154 1.80 -22.56 13.64
N ALA A 155 1.99 -22.76 12.33
CA ALA A 155 1.22 -23.74 11.56
C ALA A 155 1.44 -25.17 12.07
N ALA A 156 2.69 -25.58 12.31
CA ALA A 156 2.99 -26.90 12.88
C ALA A 156 2.51 -27.06 14.33
N ARG A 157 2.42 -25.97 15.13
CA ARG A 157 1.80 -26.01 16.46
C ARG A 157 0.27 -26.12 16.37
N ALA A 158 -0.37 -25.42 15.43
CA ALA A 158 -1.81 -25.52 15.21
C ALA A 158 -2.20 -26.95 14.75
N THR A 159 -1.44 -27.53 13.81
CA THR A 159 -1.67 -28.91 13.36
C THR A 159 -1.42 -29.93 14.48
N LYS A 160 -0.39 -29.74 15.32
CA LYS A 160 -0.15 -30.61 16.48
C LYS A 160 -1.25 -30.49 17.54
N LEU A 161 -1.83 -29.32 17.75
CA LEU A 161 -2.91 -29.13 18.71
C LEU A 161 -4.18 -29.88 18.27
N ASP A 162 -4.49 -29.86 16.98
CA ASP A 162 -5.67 -30.55 16.42
C ASP A 162 -5.55 -32.08 16.51
N THR A 163 -4.37 -32.64 16.21
CA THR A 163 -4.16 -34.10 16.36
C THR A 163 -4.23 -34.54 17.82
N THR A 164 -3.73 -33.74 18.77
CA THR A 164 -3.78 -34.08 20.19
C THR A 164 -5.21 -34.04 20.74
N ASN A 165 -6.07 -33.14 20.24
CA ASN A 165 -7.49 -33.07 20.62
C ASN A 165 -8.33 -34.22 20.04
N LEU A 166 -7.92 -34.80 18.91
CA LEU A 166 -8.56 -35.98 18.34
C LEU A 166 -8.19 -37.26 19.10
N GLU A 167 -6.94 -37.40 19.51
CA GLU A 167 -6.48 -38.55 20.32
C GLU A 167 -7.07 -38.57 21.73
N SER A 168 -7.39 -37.42 22.31
CA SER A 168 -8.04 -37.31 23.63
C SER A 168 -9.53 -37.72 23.63
N LYS A 169 -10.17 -37.84 22.46
CA LYS A 169 -11.61 -38.13 22.34
C LYS A 169 -11.92 -39.55 21.86
N ALA A 170 -10.90 -40.33 21.50
CA ALA A 170 -11.00 -41.75 21.18
C ALA A 170 -10.74 -42.60 22.43
#